data_AF-A0A834GXZ5-F1
#
_entry.id   AF-A0A834GXZ5-F1
#
_cell.length_a   1.000
_cell.length_b   1.000
_cell.length_c   1.000
_cell.angle_alpha   90.00
_cell.angle_beta   90.00
_cell.angle_gamma   90.00
#
_symmetry.space_group_name_H-M   'P 1'
#
loop_
_entity.id
_entity.type
_entity.pdbx_description
1 polymer ?
#
loop_
_entity_poly.entity_id
_entity_poly.type
_entity_poly.pdbx_seq_one_letter_code
_entity_poly.pdbx_strand_id
1 'polypeptide(L)'
;MIPDSDWEQLLNKNWNRNIVTEETAKYPELSLQSETEQRPHKVSFYVEKVHSLKITKALSESLQQRGLDVKIIYSGGIALDVLPQGAGKGQALAYLIKKFQTYGKPQLCTLVCGDSGNDAELFSVPKVYGVMVSNAQEELLEWHAENAKSNPNIIHASERCAAAIIRAIGHFHLGPSISPRDVSNFSKCKEGSFDPGHEVVTFYLFYERWRRAEVQKTEQFMQKLRLSFVSQCDYLGN
;
A
#
# COMPACT_ATOMS: atom_id res chain seq x y z
N MET A 1 1.41 16.42 -8.29
CA MET A 1 0.92 15.18 -8.93
C MET A 1 -0.19 15.56 -9.89
N ILE A 2 -0.25 14.94 -11.07
CA ILE A 2 -1.31 15.17 -12.06
C ILE A 2 -2.41 14.10 -11.84
N PRO A 3 -3.68 14.47 -11.65
CA PRO A 3 -4.78 13.51 -11.54
C PRO A 3 -4.97 12.66 -12.80
N ASP A 4 -5.44 11.42 -12.62
CA ASP A 4 -5.79 10.53 -13.71
C ASP A 4 -7.26 10.77 -14.12
N SER A 5 -7.46 11.38 -15.28
CA SER A 5 -8.80 11.79 -15.75
C SER A 5 -9.76 10.63 -15.96
N ASP A 6 -9.26 9.48 -16.43
CA ASP A 6 -10.09 8.30 -16.69
C ASP A 6 -10.57 7.71 -15.36
N TRP A 7 -9.69 7.69 -14.36
CA TRP A 7 -10.04 7.27 -13.00
C TRP A 7 -11.08 8.20 -12.37
N GLU A 8 -10.90 9.52 -12.49
CA GLU A 8 -11.84 10.49 -11.95
C GLU A 8 -13.24 10.35 -12.58
N GLN A 9 -13.33 10.14 -13.89
CA GLN A 9 -14.60 9.89 -14.58
C GLN A 9 -15.29 8.61 -14.10
N LEU A 10 -14.52 7.56 -13.78
CA LEU A 10 -15.09 6.34 -13.20
C LEU A 10 -15.68 6.60 -11.82
N LEU A 11 -14.99 7.37 -10.98
CA LEU A 11 -15.44 7.71 -9.62
C LEU A 11 -16.64 8.67 -9.59
N ASN A 12 -16.80 9.50 -10.62
CA ASN A 12 -17.94 10.43 -10.73
C ASN A 12 -19.27 9.73 -10.98
N LYS A 13 -19.27 8.46 -11.42
CA LYS A 13 -20.51 7.73 -11.71
C LYS A 13 -21.30 7.49 -10.43
N ASN A 14 -22.54 7.99 -10.40
CA ASN A 14 -23.48 7.84 -9.27
C ASN A 14 -22.89 8.29 -7.92
N TRP A 15 -22.02 9.29 -7.95
CA TRP A 15 -21.42 9.89 -6.76
C TRP A 15 -21.85 11.36 -6.62
N ASN A 16 -22.27 11.75 -5.43
CA ASN A 16 -22.51 13.14 -5.09
C ASN A 16 -22.12 13.38 -3.63
N ARG A 17 -21.00 14.06 -3.42
CA ARG A 17 -20.46 14.35 -2.10
C ARG A 17 -21.43 15.16 -1.22
N ASN A 18 -22.18 16.09 -1.80
CA ASN A 18 -23.10 16.95 -1.03
C ASN A 18 -24.24 16.13 -0.43
N ILE A 19 -24.80 15.20 -1.22
CA ILE A 19 -25.83 14.27 -0.74
C ILE A 19 -25.25 13.37 0.36
N VAL A 20 -24.03 12.85 0.19
CA VAL A 20 -23.37 12.05 1.24
C VAL A 20 -23.24 12.86 2.53
N THR A 21 -22.74 14.08 2.46
CA THR A 21 -22.61 14.95 3.65
C THR A 21 -23.97 15.24 4.30
N GLU A 22 -25.00 15.54 3.50
CA GLU A 22 -26.37 15.77 3.98
C GLU A 22 -26.95 14.56 4.71
N GLU A 23 -26.82 13.36 4.14
CA GLU A 23 -27.31 12.13 4.75
C GLU A 23 -26.53 11.77 6.03
N THR A 24 -25.21 11.92 6.01
CA THR A 24 -24.36 11.62 7.19
C THR A 24 -24.60 12.59 8.35
N ALA A 25 -25.01 13.83 8.09
CA ALA A 25 -25.31 14.81 9.13
C ALA A 25 -26.51 14.44 10.01
N LYS A 26 -27.33 13.45 9.59
CA LYS A 26 -28.48 12.94 10.36
C LYS A 26 -28.05 12.00 11.50
N TYR A 27 -26.78 11.59 11.55
CA TYR A 27 -26.24 10.64 12.52
C TYR A 27 -25.35 11.36 13.53
N PRO A 28 -25.82 11.63 14.76
CA PRO A 28 -25.01 12.31 15.79
C PRO A 28 -23.79 11.49 16.23
N GLU A 29 -23.78 10.18 15.99
CA GLU A 29 -22.67 9.28 16.31
C GLU A 29 -21.49 9.40 15.34
N LEU A 30 -21.66 10.07 14.19
CA LEU A 30 -20.61 10.30 13.21
C LEU A 30 -19.89 11.62 13.48
N SER A 31 -18.62 11.55 13.83
CA SER A 31 -17.77 12.74 13.96
C SER A 31 -16.87 12.89 12.74
N LEU A 32 -16.88 14.04 12.06
CA LEU A 32 -16.01 14.25 10.89
C LEU A 32 -14.52 14.12 11.27
N GLN A 33 -13.75 13.44 10.43
CA GLN A 33 -12.28 13.49 10.51
C GLN A 33 -11.77 14.85 9.99
N SER A 34 -10.48 15.13 10.24
CA SER A 34 -9.83 16.38 9.80
C SER A 34 -10.00 16.64 8.31
N GLU A 35 -9.93 17.92 7.91
CA GLU A 35 -10.02 18.32 6.50
C GLU A 35 -8.98 17.61 5.61
N THR A 36 -7.83 17.26 6.17
CA THR A 36 -6.77 16.51 5.49
C THR A 36 -7.19 15.09 5.07
N GLU A 37 -8.22 14.51 5.68
CA GLU A 37 -8.75 13.18 5.33
C GLU A 37 -9.93 13.24 4.35
N GLN A 38 -10.50 14.43 4.14
CA GLN A 38 -11.61 14.64 3.22
C GLN A 38 -11.10 14.80 1.78
N ARG A 39 -11.79 14.17 0.80
CA ARG A 39 -11.47 14.32 -0.64
C ARG A 39 -12.74 14.49 -1.46
N PRO A 40 -12.65 14.87 -2.75
CA PRO A 40 -13.83 14.96 -3.62
C PRO A 40 -14.66 13.67 -3.69
N HIS A 41 -13.99 12.51 -3.67
CA HIS A 41 -14.60 11.17 -3.72
C HIS A 41 -14.44 10.38 -2.42
N LYS A 42 -14.31 11.09 -1.28
CA LYS A 42 -14.20 10.46 0.05
C LYS A 42 -14.70 11.39 1.14
N VAL A 43 -15.61 10.87 1.97
CA VAL A 43 -16.04 11.54 3.21
C VAL A 43 -15.75 10.63 4.40
N SER A 44 -14.97 11.12 5.36
CA SER A 44 -14.44 10.32 6.47
C SER A 44 -14.93 10.76 7.82
N PHE A 45 -15.25 9.78 8.65
CA PHE A 45 -15.79 9.95 10.01
C PHE A 45 -15.08 9.06 11.02
N TYR A 46 -15.22 9.42 12.29
CA TYR A 46 -15.01 8.55 13.43
C TYR A 46 -16.36 8.04 13.94
N VAL A 47 -16.42 6.76 14.28
CA VAL A 47 -17.59 6.09 14.84
C VAL A 47 -17.15 4.96 15.77
N GLU A 48 -17.82 4.81 16.90
CA GLU A 48 -17.56 3.69 17.82
C GLU A 48 -18.01 2.34 17.22
N LYS A 49 -17.26 1.26 17.50
CA LYS A 49 -17.52 -0.11 16.98
C LYS A 49 -18.96 -0.57 17.26
N VAL A 50 -19.55 -0.18 18.39
CA VAL A 50 -20.92 -0.56 18.78
C VAL A 50 -21.99 0.03 17.85
N HIS A 51 -21.72 1.17 17.20
CA HIS A 51 -22.65 1.85 16.31
C HIS A 51 -22.35 1.60 14.82
N SER A 52 -21.12 1.23 14.48
CA SER A 52 -20.64 1.15 13.10
C SER A 52 -21.50 0.26 12.20
N LEU A 53 -21.85 -0.95 12.63
CA LEU A 53 -22.66 -1.89 11.82
C LEU A 53 -24.06 -1.35 11.52
N LYS A 54 -24.73 -0.79 12.54
CA LYS A 54 -26.10 -0.25 12.40
C LYS A 54 -26.11 0.96 11.47
N ILE A 55 -25.17 1.88 11.66
CA ILE A 55 -25.05 3.10 10.84
C ILE A 55 -24.68 2.75 9.41
N THR A 56 -23.70 1.86 9.21
CA THR A 56 -23.27 1.42 7.87
C THR A 56 -24.43 0.87 7.06
N LYS A 57 -25.26 0.00 7.66
CA LYS A 57 -26.43 -0.57 6.98
C LYS A 57 -27.46 0.52 6.62
N ALA A 58 -27.87 1.33 7.59
CA ALA A 58 -28.89 2.36 7.38
C ALA A 58 -28.43 3.44 6.39
N LEU A 59 -27.17 3.86 6.47
CA LEU A 59 -26.59 4.88 5.58
C LEU A 59 -26.48 4.36 4.15
N SER A 60 -26.07 3.09 3.97
CA SER A 60 -26.03 2.45 2.65
C SER A 60 -27.41 2.42 1.99
N GLU A 61 -28.44 2.00 2.72
CA GLU A 61 -29.83 1.97 2.24
C GLU A 61 -30.34 3.38 1.88
N SER A 62 -30.07 4.40 2.72
CA SER A 62 -30.49 5.79 2.45
C SER A 62 -29.81 6.36 1.20
N LEU A 63 -28.49 6.17 1.06
CA LEU A 63 -27.73 6.68 -0.08
C LEU A 63 -28.16 5.99 -1.38
N GLN A 64 -28.45 4.70 -1.34
CA GLN A 64 -28.97 3.95 -2.48
C GLN A 64 -30.35 4.46 -2.91
N GLN A 65 -31.26 4.75 -1.98
CA GLN A 65 -32.58 5.33 -2.27
C GLN A 65 -32.47 6.71 -2.93
N ARG A 66 -31.38 7.44 -2.67
CA ARG A 66 -31.07 8.71 -3.32
C ARG A 66 -30.35 8.58 -4.66
N GLY A 67 -30.23 7.36 -5.18
CA GLY A 67 -29.61 7.07 -6.48
C GLY A 67 -28.09 7.11 -6.48
N LEU A 68 -27.45 7.08 -5.30
CA LEU A 68 -26.00 6.97 -5.19
C LEU A 68 -25.57 5.51 -5.11
N ASP A 69 -24.43 5.22 -5.72
CA ASP A 69 -23.78 3.92 -5.60
C ASP A 69 -22.50 4.09 -4.76
N VAL A 70 -22.58 3.67 -3.51
CA VAL A 70 -21.56 3.98 -2.49
C VAL A 70 -21.05 2.71 -1.83
N LYS A 71 -19.79 2.80 -1.41
CA LYS A 71 -19.13 1.83 -0.56
C LYS A 71 -18.80 2.50 0.77
N ILE A 72 -19.12 1.81 1.87
CA ILE A 72 -18.79 2.26 3.21
C ILE A 72 -17.76 1.30 3.79
N ILE A 73 -16.61 1.82 4.18
CA ILE A 73 -15.49 1.04 4.72
C ILE A 73 -15.28 1.43 6.17
N TYR A 74 -15.42 0.47 7.08
CA TYR A 74 -15.03 0.61 8.47
C TYR A 74 -13.65 -0.02 8.70
N SER A 75 -12.73 0.70 9.34
CA SER A 75 -11.35 0.22 9.53
C SER A 75 -10.70 0.82 10.78
N GLY A 76 -9.68 0.13 11.31
CA GLY A 76 -8.90 0.60 12.45
C GLY A 76 -9.72 0.77 13.73
N GLY A 77 -10.84 0.06 13.85
CA GLY A 77 -11.73 0.11 15.02
C GLY A 77 -12.43 1.44 15.28
N ILE A 78 -12.30 2.45 14.40
CA ILE A 78 -12.90 3.77 14.62
C ILE A 78 -13.22 4.53 13.33
N ALA A 79 -12.47 4.32 12.25
CA ALA A 79 -12.62 5.10 11.03
C ALA A 79 -13.72 4.53 10.14
N LEU A 80 -14.62 5.39 9.67
CA LEU A 80 -15.65 5.07 8.68
C LEU A 80 -15.49 5.98 7.47
N ASP A 81 -15.24 5.38 6.32
CA ASP A 81 -15.05 6.07 5.05
C ASP A 81 -16.23 5.78 4.12
N VAL A 82 -16.86 6.85 3.61
CA VAL A 82 -17.88 6.76 2.54
C VAL A 82 -17.24 7.15 1.22
N LEU A 83 -17.33 6.25 0.26
CA LEU A 83 -16.68 6.33 -1.05
C LEU A 83 -17.68 5.98 -2.17
N PRO A 84 -17.43 6.36 -3.44
CA PRO A 84 -18.11 5.75 -4.57
C PRO A 84 -17.91 4.23 -4.60
N GLN A 85 -18.89 3.47 -5.10
CA GLN A 85 -18.81 2.01 -5.17
C GLN A 85 -17.59 1.51 -5.96
N GLY A 86 -17.25 2.20 -7.05
CA GLY A 86 -16.07 1.93 -7.87
C GLY A 86 -14.73 2.35 -7.24
N ALA A 87 -14.73 2.97 -6.06
CA ALA A 87 -13.52 3.37 -5.36
C ALA A 87 -13.03 2.26 -4.40
N GLY A 88 -11.92 2.54 -3.71
CA GLY A 88 -11.28 1.63 -2.77
C GLY A 88 -9.95 1.08 -3.29
N LYS A 89 -9.14 0.54 -2.38
CA LYS A 89 -7.79 0.07 -2.69
C LYS A 89 -7.79 -1.07 -3.72
N GLY A 90 -8.72 -2.02 -3.61
CA GLY A 90 -8.86 -3.12 -4.56
C GLY A 90 -9.28 -2.67 -5.96
N GLN A 91 -10.27 -1.77 -6.06
CA GLN A 91 -10.71 -1.23 -7.35
C GLN A 91 -9.64 -0.37 -8.02
N ALA A 92 -8.92 0.44 -7.25
CA ALA A 92 -7.79 1.21 -7.76
C ALA A 92 -6.68 0.29 -8.29
N LEU A 93 -6.38 -0.81 -7.59
CA LEU A 93 -5.42 -1.80 -8.06
C LEU A 93 -5.88 -2.48 -9.36
N ALA A 94 -7.14 -2.92 -9.43
CA ALA A 94 -7.71 -3.53 -10.63
C ALA A 94 -7.65 -2.57 -11.83
N TYR A 95 -7.95 -1.28 -11.61
CA TYR A 95 -7.82 -0.23 -12.62
C TYR A 95 -6.37 -0.09 -13.11
N LEU A 96 -5.39 -0.01 -12.19
CA LEU A 96 -3.98 0.09 -12.54
C LEU A 96 -3.48 -1.13 -13.34
N ILE A 97 -3.84 -2.34 -12.91
CA ILE A 97 -3.48 -3.58 -13.62
C ILE A 97 -4.04 -3.54 -15.05
N LYS A 98 -5.31 -3.18 -15.22
CA LYS A 98 -5.94 -3.06 -16.55
C LYS A 98 -5.26 -2.00 -17.40
N LYS A 99 -4.95 -0.83 -16.83
CA LYS A 99 -4.28 0.27 -17.54
C LYS A 99 -2.87 -0.10 -17.99
N PHE A 100 -2.12 -0.84 -17.18
CA PHE A 100 -0.81 -1.33 -17.59
C PHE A 100 -0.89 -2.39 -18.69
N GLN A 101 -1.91 -3.26 -18.66
CA GLN A 101 -2.15 -4.21 -19.75
C GLN A 101 -2.46 -3.49 -21.07
N THR A 102 -3.24 -2.41 -21.06
CA THR A 102 -3.52 -1.62 -22.28
C THR A 102 -2.29 -0.94 -22.85
N TYR A 103 -1.28 -0.66 -22.02
CA TYR A 103 0.03 -0.15 -22.48
C TYR A 103 0.99 -1.26 -22.91
N GLY A 104 0.53 -2.51 -23.03
CA GLY A 104 1.35 -3.64 -23.47
C GLY A 104 2.37 -4.10 -22.44
N LYS A 105 2.23 -3.72 -21.16
CA LYS A 105 3.11 -4.24 -20.11
C LYS A 105 2.75 -5.71 -19.82
N PRO A 106 3.76 -6.58 -19.61
CA PRO A 106 3.52 -7.99 -19.29
C PRO A 106 2.73 -8.14 -17.98
N GLN A 107 2.17 -9.32 -17.77
CA GLN A 107 1.43 -9.64 -16.55
C GLN A 107 2.27 -9.31 -15.32
N LEU A 108 1.80 -8.34 -14.53
CA LEU A 108 2.53 -7.84 -13.38
C LEU A 108 2.46 -8.87 -12.25
N CYS A 109 3.61 -9.26 -11.72
CA CYS A 109 3.70 -9.95 -10.45
C CYS A 109 3.38 -8.95 -9.32
N THR A 110 2.10 -8.82 -9.00
CA THR A 110 1.61 -7.86 -8.02
C THR A 110 1.63 -8.46 -6.63
N LEU A 111 2.35 -7.83 -5.70
CA LEU A 111 2.27 -8.12 -4.27
C LEU A 111 1.45 -7.04 -3.56
N VAL A 112 0.37 -7.43 -2.91
CA VAL A 112 -0.41 -6.57 -2.02
C VAL A 112 -0.03 -6.84 -0.57
N CYS A 113 0.07 -5.78 0.22
CA CYS A 113 0.42 -5.84 1.63
C CYS A 113 -0.64 -5.07 2.41
N GLY A 114 -1.18 -5.66 3.47
CA GLY A 114 -2.28 -5.05 4.24
C GLY A 114 -2.18 -5.29 5.73
N ASP A 115 -2.73 -4.35 6.49
CA ASP A 115 -2.77 -4.39 7.95
C ASP A 115 -4.15 -4.07 8.53
N SER A 116 -5.10 -3.53 7.76
CA SER A 116 -6.42 -3.18 8.28
C SER A 116 -7.56 -3.49 7.31
N GLY A 117 -8.81 -3.31 7.75
CA GLY A 117 -10.00 -3.66 6.94
C GLY A 117 -10.09 -2.94 5.60
N ASN A 118 -9.51 -1.73 5.48
CA ASN A 118 -9.49 -1.00 4.21
C ASN A 118 -8.59 -1.67 3.14
N ASP A 119 -7.72 -2.61 3.54
CA ASP A 119 -6.87 -3.40 2.65
C ASP A 119 -7.53 -4.69 2.17
N ALA A 120 -8.62 -5.13 2.80
CA ALA A 120 -9.26 -6.43 2.52
C ALA A 120 -9.54 -6.63 1.02
N GLU A 121 -10.04 -5.59 0.33
CA GLU A 121 -10.33 -5.66 -1.11
C GLU A 121 -9.10 -5.88 -1.99
N LEU A 122 -7.90 -5.50 -1.54
CA LEU A 122 -6.67 -5.75 -2.29
C LEU A 122 -6.45 -7.25 -2.48
N PHE A 123 -6.75 -8.04 -1.46
CA PHE A 123 -6.57 -9.49 -1.46
C PHE A 123 -7.62 -10.23 -2.31
N SER A 124 -8.75 -9.59 -2.61
CA SER A 124 -9.78 -10.10 -3.52
C SER A 124 -9.44 -9.91 -5.00
N VAL A 125 -8.43 -9.09 -5.32
CA VAL A 125 -8.08 -8.82 -6.72
C VAL A 125 -7.49 -10.09 -7.35
N PRO A 126 -7.97 -10.53 -8.53
CA PRO A 126 -7.45 -11.73 -9.17
C PRO A 126 -5.96 -11.62 -9.51
N LYS A 127 -5.25 -12.76 -9.42
CA LYS A 127 -3.84 -12.91 -9.84
C LYS A 127 -2.86 -12.00 -9.10
N VAL A 128 -3.14 -11.70 -7.83
CA VAL A 128 -2.20 -11.02 -6.93
C VAL A 128 -1.66 -12.01 -5.89
N TYR A 129 -0.45 -11.73 -5.41
CA TYR A 129 0.09 -12.30 -4.18
C TYR A 129 -0.24 -11.36 -3.03
N GLY A 130 -0.58 -11.89 -1.87
CA GLY A 130 -0.98 -11.11 -0.70
C GLY A 130 -0.19 -11.47 0.54
N VAL A 131 0.20 -10.46 1.32
CA VAL A 131 0.70 -10.64 2.68
C VAL A 131 -0.06 -9.78 3.67
N MET A 132 -0.57 -10.44 4.71
CA MET A 132 -1.06 -9.77 5.92
C MET A 132 0.07 -9.74 6.94
N VAL A 133 0.40 -8.56 7.43
CA VAL A 133 1.45 -8.38 8.44
C VAL A 133 0.98 -8.91 9.80
N SER A 134 1.88 -9.37 10.67
CA SER A 134 1.45 -9.97 11.94
C SER A 134 0.80 -9.00 12.92
N ASN A 135 0.96 -7.69 12.70
CA ASN A 135 0.27 -6.63 13.43
C ASN A 135 -1.02 -6.15 12.74
N ALA A 136 -1.61 -7.00 11.88
CA ALA A 136 -2.89 -6.71 11.25
C ALA A 136 -4.02 -6.61 12.29
N GLN A 137 -4.96 -5.74 12.02
CA GLN A 137 -6.15 -5.50 12.83
C GLN A 137 -7.13 -6.67 12.72
N GLU A 138 -7.97 -6.82 13.74
CA GLU A 138 -8.96 -7.90 13.88
C GLU A 138 -9.84 -8.02 12.63
N GLU A 139 -10.31 -6.90 12.08
CA GLU A 139 -11.23 -6.92 10.94
C GLU A 139 -10.62 -7.53 9.65
N LEU A 140 -9.30 -7.38 9.45
CA LEU A 140 -8.62 -7.99 8.29
C LEU A 140 -8.39 -9.49 8.51
N LEU A 141 -8.14 -9.90 9.75
CA LEU A 141 -7.96 -11.30 10.12
C LEU A 141 -9.27 -12.08 10.05
N GLU A 142 -10.38 -11.47 10.48
CA GLU A 142 -11.74 -12.00 10.29
C GLU A 142 -12.04 -12.19 8.80
N TRP A 143 -11.82 -11.14 8.00
CA TRP A 143 -11.99 -11.22 6.54
C TRP A 143 -11.15 -12.35 5.92
N HIS A 144 -9.89 -12.51 6.35
CA HIS A 144 -9.02 -13.58 5.88
C HIS A 144 -9.57 -14.96 6.19
N ALA A 145 -10.03 -15.17 7.43
CA ALA A 145 -10.58 -16.45 7.87
C ALA A 145 -11.80 -16.87 7.04
N GLU A 146 -12.63 -15.90 6.64
CA GLU A 146 -13.85 -16.11 5.86
C GLU A 146 -13.58 -16.27 4.35
N ASN A 147 -12.66 -15.47 3.79
CA ASN A 147 -12.55 -15.28 2.33
C ASN A 147 -11.28 -15.88 1.72
N ALA A 148 -10.18 -15.98 2.47
CA ALA A 148 -8.85 -16.22 1.92
C ALA A 148 -8.07 -17.36 2.59
N LYS A 149 -8.64 -18.02 3.61
CA LYS A 149 -7.96 -19.06 4.40
C LYS A 149 -7.34 -20.21 3.58
N SER A 150 -7.97 -20.56 2.46
CA SER A 150 -7.51 -21.64 1.56
C SER A 150 -6.76 -21.13 0.32
N ASN A 151 -6.50 -19.82 0.21
CA ASN A 151 -5.85 -19.24 -0.95
C ASN A 151 -4.32 -19.32 -0.80
N PRO A 152 -3.61 -20.14 -1.61
CA PRO A 152 -2.16 -20.31 -1.49
C PRO A 152 -1.37 -19.06 -1.88
N ASN A 153 -2.00 -18.08 -2.54
CA ASN A 153 -1.35 -16.83 -2.92
C ASN A 153 -1.47 -15.75 -1.83
N ILE A 154 -2.10 -16.06 -0.69
CA ILE A 154 -2.23 -15.14 0.43
C ILE A 154 -1.61 -15.78 1.66
N ILE A 155 -0.72 -15.05 2.33
CA ILE A 155 -0.11 -15.50 3.57
C ILE A 155 -0.38 -14.50 4.70
N HIS A 156 -0.58 -15.03 5.91
CA HIS A 156 -0.46 -14.26 7.13
C HIS A 156 0.94 -14.48 7.69
N ALA A 157 1.79 -13.44 7.61
CA ALA A 157 3.17 -13.52 8.04
C ALA A 157 3.28 -13.47 9.58
N SER A 158 4.34 -14.07 10.13
CA SER A 158 4.68 -13.97 11.56
C SER A 158 5.38 -12.65 11.91
N GLU A 159 6.03 -12.06 10.92
CA GLU A 159 6.82 -10.85 11.03
C GLU A 159 5.93 -9.60 11.03
N ARG A 160 6.38 -8.55 11.73
CA ARG A 160 5.66 -7.28 11.81
C ARG A 160 6.07 -6.33 10.69
N CYS A 161 5.15 -5.50 10.24
CA CYS A 161 5.41 -4.37 9.34
C CYS A 161 6.23 -4.77 8.09
N ALA A 162 7.28 -4.00 7.76
CA ALA A 162 8.11 -4.20 6.58
C ALA A 162 8.81 -5.58 6.53
N ALA A 163 9.08 -6.20 7.68
CA ALA A 163 9.71 -7.51 7.72
C ALA A 163 8.81 -8.59 7.09
N ALA A 164 7.48 -8.48 7.25
CA ALA A 164 6.53 -9.36 6.58
C ALA A 164 6.52 -9.16 5.06
N ILE A 165 6.68 -7.93 4.58
CA ILE A 165 6.77 -7.64 3.14
C ILE A 165 8.01 -8.32 2.56
N ILE A 166 9.18 -8.15 3.21
CA ILE A 166 10.43 -8.78 2.79
C ILE A 166 10.31 -10.31 2.80
N ARG A 167 9.69 -10.87 3.84
CA ARG A 167 9.40 -12.31 3.94
C ARG A 167 8.52 -12.80 2.78
N ALA A 168 7.47 -12.06 2.44
CA ALA A 168 6.55 -12.38 1.36
C ALA A 168 7.21 -12.33 -0.03
N ILE A 169 8.09 -11.35 -0.27
CA ILE A 169 8.89 -11.27 -1.49
C ILE A 169 9.69 -12.56 -1.71
N GLY A 170 10.30 -13.10 -0.65
CA GLY A 170 10.99 -14.38 -0.70
C GLY A 170 10.08 -15.57 -0.88
N HIS A 171 9.00 -15.63 -0.10
CA HIS A 171 8.04 -16.74 -0.12
C HIS A 171 7.42 -16.94 -1.51
N PHE A 172 7.03 -15.85 -2.17
CA PHE A 172 6.44 -15.87 -3.52
C PHE A 172 7.47 -15.80 -4.64
N HIS A 173 8.77 -15.87 -4.34
CA HIS A 173 9.86 -15.81 -5.32
C HIS A 173 9.82 -14.55 -6.21
N LEU A 174 9.40 -13.41 -5.64
CA LEU A 174 9.25 -12.13 -6.35
C LEU A 174 10.57 -11.34 -6.40
N GLY A 175 11.55 -11.70 -5.57
CA GLY A 175 12.82 -11.00 -5.49
C GLY A 175 13.64 -11.40 -4.26
N PRO A 176 14.73 -10.66 -3.97
CA PRO A 176 15.54 -10.91 -2.79
C PRO A 176 14.75 -10.61 -1.50
N SER A 177 14.83 -11.50 -0.53
CA SER A 177 14.10 -11.43 0.75
C SER A 177 15.02 -11.10 1.92
N ILE A 178 16.10 -10.37 1.65
CA ILE A 178 17.07 -9.94 2.65
C ILE A 178 17.16 -8.43 2.51
N SER A 179 16.96 -7.71 3.61
CA SER A 179 17.16 -6.26 3.64
C SER A 179 18.62 -5.95 3.31
N PRO A 180 18.91 -4.91 2.51
CA PRO A 180 20.28 -4.43 2.34
C PRO A 180 21.00 -4.14 3.67
N ARG A 181 20.25 -3.82 4.74
CA ARG A 181 20.77 -3.65 6.12
C ARG A 181 21.34 -4.93 6.71
N ASP A 182 20.77 -6.07 6.36
CA ASP A 182 21.11 -7.39 6.92
C ASP A 182 22.16 -8.12 6.08
N VAL A 183 22.61 -7.52 4.98
CA VAL A 183 23.66 -8.08 4.12
C VAL A 183 25.01 -7.92 4.83
N SER A 184 25.58 -9.04 5.25
CA SER A 184 26.87 -9.08 5.96
C SER A 184 28.04 -8.58 5.10
N ASN A 185 27.92 -8.70 3.77
CA ASN A 185 28.99 -8.38 2.82
C ASN A 185 28.49 -7.51 1.66
N PHE A 186 28.82 -6.21 1.68
CA PHE A 186 28.43 -5.22 0.65
C PHE A 186 28.95 -5.54 -0.77
N SER A 187 29.91 -6.47 -0.90
CA SER A 187 30.37 -6.97 -2.20
C SER A 187 29.32 -7.82 -2.93
N LYS A 188 28.29 -8.33 -2.23
CA LYS A 188 27.22 -9.16 -2.80
C LYS A 188 26.00 -8.36 -3.29
N CYS A 189 25.92 -7.06 -3.01
CA CYS A 189 24.90 -6.18 -3.57
C CYS A 189 25.25 -5.86 -5.02
N LYS A 190 24.74 -6.69 -5.94
CA LYS A 190 24.73 -6.65 -7.42
C LYS A 190 25.95 -6.06 -8.16
N GLU A 191 26.53 -6.89 -9.02
CA GLU A 191 27.13 -6.47 -10.30
C GLU A 191 26.00 -6.01 -11.23
N GLY A 192 25.88 -4.71 -11.48
CA GLY A 192 24.87 -4.12 -12.34
C GLY A 192 25.19 -2.65 -12.63
N SER A 193 24.54 -2.07 -13.65
CA SER A 193 24.73 -0.66 -14.05
C SER A 193 24.59 0.28 -12.85
N PHE A 194 25.46 1.30 -12.77
CA PHE A 194 25.43 2.31 -11.73
C PHE A 194 24.03 2.94 -11.58
N ASP A 195 23.50 2.92 -10.36
CA ASP A 195 22.28 3.61 -9.98
C ASP A 195 22.60 4.60 -8.84
N PRO A 196 22.49 5.92 -9.05
CA PRO A 196 22.80 6.91 -8.03
C PRO A 196 22.01 6.69 -6.74
N GLY A 197 20.74 6.25 -6.85
CA GLY A 197 19.90 5.95 -5.69
C GLY A 197 20.48 4.81 -4.86
N HIS A 198 20.86 3.71 -5.51
CA HIS A 198 21.51 2.57 -4.90
C HIS A 198 22.83 2.94 -4.18
N GLU A 199 23.68 3.74 -4.81
CA GLU A 199 24.97 4.15 -4.22
C GLU A 199 24.78 5.02 -2.98
N VAL A 200 23.81 5.95 -3.00
CA VAL A 200 23.46 6.78 -1.83
C VAL A 200 22.98 5.90 -0.67
N VAL A 201 22.09 4.93 -0.93
CA VAL A 201 21.63 3.98 0.09
C VAL A 201 22.81 3.18 0.64
N THR A 202 23.66 2.65 -0.24
CA THR A 202 24.86 1.87 0.13
C THR A 202 25.82 2.67 1.00
N PHE A 203 26.05 3.96 0.68
CA PHE A 203 26.85 4.86 1.50
C PHE A 203 26.27 5.04 2.92
N TYR A 204 24.96 5.31 3.04
CA TYR A 204 24.35 5.50 4.36
C TYR A 204 24.35 4.22 5.21
N LEU A 205 24.15 3.06 4.59
CA LEU A 205 24.23 1.76 5.28
C LEU A 205 25.64 1.48 5.80
N PHE A 206 26.66 1.79 5.01
CA PHE A 206 28.04 1.72 5.46
C PHE A 206 28.33 2.72 6.58
N TYR A 207 27.92 3.97 6.42
CA TYR A 207 28.17 5.02 7.41
C TYR A 207 27.58 4.66 8.77
N GLU A 208 26.37 4.11 8.80
CA GLU A 208 25.74 3.60 10.02
C GLU A 208 26.58 2.50 10.69
N ARG A 209 27.02 1.48 9.92
CA ARG A 209 27.84 0.38 10.44
C ARG A 209 29.22 0.84 10.88
N TRP A 210 29.80 1.79 10.15
CA TRP A 210 31.09 2.39 10.50
C TRP A 210 31.01 3.13 11.83
N ARG A 211 29.94 3.91 12.06
CA ARG A 211 29.67 4.56 13.36
C ARG A 211 29.50 3.57 14.52
N ARG A 212 29.06 2.34 14.24
CA ARG A 212 28.94 1.25 15.23
C ARG A 212 30.20 0.39 15.36
N ALA A 213 31.27 0.71 14.63
CA ALA A 213 32.49 -0.12 14.54
C ALA A 213 32.25 -1.56 14.04
N GLU A 214 31.20 -1.77 13.22
CA GLU A 214 30.82 -3.08 12.66
C GLU A 214 31.48 -3.37 11.29
N VAL A 215 32.39 -2.50 10.85
CA VAL A 215 33.05 -2.57 9.54
C VAL A 215 34.52 -2.92 9.70
N GLN A 216 34.92 -4.12 9.25
CA GLN A 216 36.31 -4.58 9.33
C GLN A 216 37.21 -4.07 8.19
N LYS A 217 36.64 -3.66 7.04
CA LYS A 217 37.38 -3.33 5.80
C LYS A 217 37.00 -1.96 5.22
N THR A 218 37.14 -0.92 6.03
CA THR A 218 36.73 0.46 5.72
C THR A 218 37.37 1.02 4.45
N GLU A 219 38.67 0.80 4.25
CA GLU A 219 39.42 1.39 3.11
C GLU A 219 38.97 0.84 1.75
N GLN A 220 38.75 -0.47 1.65
CA GLN A 220 38.31 -1.12 0.40
C GLN A 220 36.93 -0.62 -0.04
N PHE A 221 36.05 -0.38 0.92
CA PHE A 221 34.72 0.16 0.65
C PHE A 221 34.77 1.63 0.21
N MET A 222 35.58 2.46 0.89
CA MET A 222 35.76 3.86 0.52
C MET A 222 36.39 4.02 -0.86
N GLN A 223 37.34 3.13 -1.23
CA GLN A 223 37.88 3.08 -2.59
C GLN A 223 36.81 2.68 -3.62
N LYS A 224 35.98 1.67 -3.34
CA LYS A 224 34.87 1.28 -4.24
C LYS A 224 33.91 2.44 -4.48
N LEU A 225 33.42 3.08 -3.42
CA LEU A 225 32.53 4.25 -3.54
C LEU A 225 33.19 5.37 -4.37
N ARG A 226 34.46 5.69 -4.07
CA ARG A 226 35.18 6.73 -4.82
C ARG A 226 35.25 6.41 -6.31
N LEU A 227 35.52 5.16 -6.69
CA LEU A 227 35.55 4.73 -8.09
C LEU A 227 34.15 4.81 -8.75
N SER A 228 33.09 4.44 -8.03
CA SER A 228 31.71 4.55 -8.52
C SER A 228 31.36 5.99 -8.89
N PHE A 229 31.74 6.98 -8.08
CA PHE A 229 31.44 8.39 -8.35
C PHE A 229 32.43 9.07 -9.31
N VAL A 230 33.71 8.66 -9.33
CA VAL A 230 34.73 9.26 -10.21
C VAL A 230 34.56 8.82 -11.67
N SER A 231 34.20 7.55 -11.92
CA SER A 231 34.04 7.05 -13.29
C SER A 231 32.91 7.71 -14.09
N GLN A 232 32.01 8.47 -13.44
CA GLN A 232 30.94 9.21 -14.11
C GLN A 232 31.30 10.65 -14.48
N CYS A 233 32.26 11.27 -13.78
CA CYS A 233 32.72 12.62 -14.14
C CYS A 233 33.43 12.63 -15.51
N ASP A 234 34.06 11.52 -15.89
CA ASP A 234 34.75 11.40 -17.18
C ASP A 234 33.80 11.13 -18.37
N TYR A 235 32.53 10.75 -18.11
CA TYR A 235 31.51 10.52 -19.15
C TYR A 235 30.62 11.74 -19.43
N LEU A 236 30.61 12.74 -18.55
CA LEU A 236 29.87 14.00 -18.74
C LEU A 236 30.76 15.14 -19.29
N GLY A 237 32.02 14.82 -19.64
CA GLY A 237 33.05 15.76 -20.06
C GLY A 237 33.65 15.48 -21.44
N ASN A 238 32.84 15.01 -22.41
CA ASN A 238 33.15 15.02 -23.85
C ASN A 238 31.90 15.28 -24.67
#